data_AF-A0A1C6FTV0-F1
#
_entry.id   AF-A0A1C6FTV0-F1
#
_cell.length_a   1.000
_cell.length_b   1.000
_cell.length_c   1.000
_cell.angle_alpha   90.00
_cell.angle_beta   90.00
_cell.angle_gamma   90.00
#
_symmetry.space_group_name_H-M   'P 1'
#
loop_
_entity.id
_entity.type
_entity.pdbx_description
1 polymer ?
#
loop_
_entity_poly.entity_id
_entity_poly.type
_entity_poly.pdbx_seq_one_letter_code
_entity_poly.pdbx_strand_id
1 'polypeptide(L)'
;MNKKLFLKLGVLLLSLSLVACGPKDNISKTNSNKSNNETQSSIKREENNIKQGTDPDVKEENNINQGIDPDVKEENKVNKDTNSPELFIVAGGSNEVPGICEYYLAGLEATPRIKPLINTNNSSYYAVETDGNIYIDVILTVYNLSNEAKMADDIITTKIKIKNNEYSCFSLVESADGSDLEKDASINPLEERNIHYVAEVPIVDSTTGELEVILTINGKNFTNKFQLDSIQSSVKEDTEQNTQSDVKQGLTEEEYYIIIKEAKQRQQDYIDSIEDTHIKQSVQSSLSAAIAESSALYIKYPNDTDTIDVALKRVLDSE
;
A
#
# COMPACT_ATOMS: atom_id res chain seq x y z
N MET A 1 8.29 -35.49 -43.22
CA MET A 1 8.71 -34.20 -43.81
C MET A 1 7.79 -33.12 -43.26
N ASN A 2 8.18 -32.45 -42.17
CA ASN A 2 7.37 -31.39 -41.57
C ASN A 2 8.04 -30.04 -41.84
N LYS A 3 7.36 -29.18 -42.61
CA LYS A 3 7.83 -27.82 -42.91
C LYS A 3 7.37 -26.90 -41.78
N LYS A 4 8.34 -26.28 -41.10
CA LYS A 4 8.13 -25.21 -40.12
C LYS A 4 7.74 -23.93 -40.86
N LEU A 5 6.61 -23.32 -40.49
CA LEU A 5 6.19 -22.01 -40.96
C LEU A 5 6.52 -21.00 -39.85
N PHE A 6 7.57 -20.21 -40.06
CA PHE A 6 7.93 -19.10 -39.18
C PHE A 6 7.16 -17.86 -39.61
N LEU A 7 6.19 -17.44 -38.81
CA LEU A 7 5.49 -16.16 -38.97
C LEU A 7 6.31 -15.07 -38.26
N LYS A 8 7.02 -14.24 -39.03
CA LYS A 8 7.62 -13.00 -38.54
C LYS A 8 6.55 -11.90 -38.57
N LEU A 9 6.02 -11.52 -37.42
CA LEU A 9 5.18 -10.33 -37.29
C LEU A 9 6.07 -9.19 -36.81
N GLY A 10 6.47 -8.31 -37.73
CA GLY A 10 7.21 -7.09 -37.43
C GLY A 10 6.28 -6.05 -36.83
N VAL A 11 6.55 -5.65 -35.59
CA VAL A 11 5.88 -4.53 -34.94
C VAL A 11 6.52 -3.24 -35.41
N LEU A 12 5.75 -2.47 -36.17
CA LEU A 12 6.07 -1.14 -36.66
C LEU A 12 5.82 -0.14 -35.52
N LEU A 13 6.87 0.32 -34.84
CA LEU A 13 6.78 1.39 -33.84
C LEU A 13 6.58 2.75 -34.53
N LEU A 14 5.33 3.22 -34.57
CA LEU A 14 5.02 4.63 -34.85
C LEU A 14 5.38 5.47 -33.62
N SER A 15 6.50 6.17 -33.69
CA SER A 15 6.85 7.23 -32.74
C SER A 15 6.18 8.54 -33.17
N LEU A 16 5.18 9.00 -32.43
CA LEU A 16 4.70 10.37 -32.51
C LEU A 16 5.45 11.21 -31.46
N SER A 17 6.44 11.97 -31.94
CA SER A 17 7.10 13.02 -31.17
C SER A 17 6.21 14.27 -31.18
N LEU A 18 5.64 14.64 -30.03
CA LEU A 18 5.04 15.96 -29.86
C LEU A 18 6.12 16.93 -29.36
N VAL A 19 6.58 17.78 -30.27
CA VAL A 19 7.43 18.94 -29.97
C VAL A 19 6.52 20.06 -29.49
N ALA A 20 6.58 20.38 -28.19
CA ALA A 20 6.02 21.61 -27.64
C ALA A 20 7.12 22.68 -27.61
N CYS A 21 6.96 23.74 -28.42
CA CYS A 21 7.73 24.97 -28.32
C CYS A 21 7.05 25.93 -27.34
N GLY A 22 7.79 26.43 -26.35
CA GLY A 22 7.42 27.51 -25.43
C GLY A 22 8.67 28.19 -24.87
N PRO A 23 8.63 29.47 -24.48
CA PRO A 23 9.59 30.48 -24.96
C PRO A 23 10.91 30.58 -24.18
N LYS A 24 11.91 31.10 -24.91
CA LYS A 24 13.26 31.46 -24.46
C LYS A 24 13.23 32.71 -23.59
N ASP A 25 13.86 32.64 -22.43
CA ASP A 25 14.50 33.79 -21.79
C ASP A 25 15.98 33.47 -21.53
N ASN A 26 16.86 34.32 -22.04
CA ASN A 26 18.29 34.36 -21.74
C ASN A 26 18.52 35.52 -20.76
N ILE A 27 19.33 35.33 -19.72
CA ILE A 27 20.59 36.08 -19.49
C ILE A 27 21.28 35.72 -18.13
N SER A 28 22.59 35.42 -18.29
CA SER A 28 23.77 35.57 -17.42
C SER A 28 23.98 34.83 -16.08
N LYS A 29 24.99 33.93 -16.11
CA LYS A 29 26.25 33.83 -15.31
C LYS A 29 26.28 34.60 -13.96
N THR A 30 26.81 34.09 -12.83
CA THR A 30 28.22 33.66 -12.63
C THR A 30 28.44 33.12 -11.18
N ASN A 31 29.26 32.07 -11.04
CA ASN A 31 30.21 31.69 -9.97
C ASN A 31 29.87 31.53 -8.47
N SER A 32 30.20 30.31 -8.01
CA SER A 32 31.18 29.95 -6.95
C SER A 32 30.72 29.55 -5.53
N ASN A 33 31.32 28.42 -5.13
CA ASN A 33 31.80 28.00 -3.81
C ASN A 33 30.82 27.47 -2.74
N LYS A 34 30.96 26.14 -2.55
CA LYS A 34 31.44 25.44 -1.35
C LYS A 34 30.64 25.60 -0.03
N SER A 35 30.23 24.43 0.47
CA SER A 35 30.39 23.94 1.85
C SER A 35 29.08 23.61 2.58
N ASN A 36 28.93 22.31 2.83
CA ASN A 36 28.60 21.65 4.10
C ASN A 36 27.33 21.99 4.90
N ASN A 37 26.77 20.87 5.36
CA ASN A 37 26.06 20.59 6.60
C ASN A 37 24.52 20.58 6.56
N GLU A 38 24.01 19.36 6.77
CA GLU A 38 23.09 18.98 7.85
C GLU A 38 22.17 20.08 8.36
N THR A 39 20.86 19.89 8.23
CA THR A 39 19.91 20.40 9.23
C THR A 39 18.67 19.52 9.27
N GLN A 40 18.59 18.72 10.33
CA GLN A 40 17.34 18.30 10.95
C GLN A 40 16.46 19.54 11.18
N SER A 41 15.20 19.53 10.73
CA SER A 41 14.26 20.59 11.12
C SER A 41 13.17 20.01 12.03
N SER A 42 13.10 20.60 13.22
CA SER A 42 12.16 20.29 14.29
C SER A 42 11.38 21.58 14.61
N ILE A 43 10.06 21.42 14.85
CA ILE A 43 9.18 22.28 15.68
C ILE A 43 8.74 23.60 14.97
N LYS A 44 7.48 24.11 14.98
CA LYS A 44 6.43 24.23 16.01
C LYS A 44 5.06 24.62 15.40
N ARG A 45 4.00 24.31 16.17
CA ARG A 45 2.61 24.81 16.10
C ARG A 45 2.49 26.33 16.19
N GLU A 46 1.45 26.89 15.57
CA GLU A 46 0.78 28.11 16.04
C GLU A 46 -0.75 28.00 15.88
N GLU A 47 -1.47 28.25 16.97
CA GLU A 47 -2.92 28.38 17.06
C GLU A 47 -3.33 29.86 17.01
N ASN A 48 -4.44 30.12 16.30
CA ASN A 48 -5.56 31.04 16.58
C ASN A 48 -5.30 32.48 17.10
N ASN A 49 -5.90 33.47 16.41
CA ASN A 49 -6.94 34.30 17.04
C ASN A 49 -7.85 35.13 16.09
N ILE A 50 -9.04 35.37 16.63
CA ILE A 50 -10.33 35.88 16.13
C ILE A 50 -10.42 37.42 16.04
N LYS A 51 -11.24 37.96 15.10
CA LYS A 51 -12.24 39.08 15.24
C LYS A 51 -13.22 39.00 14.04
N GLN A 52 -14.52 38.70 14.11
CA GLN A 52 -15.72 39.24 14.77
C GLN A 52 -16.28 40.57 14.21
N GLY A 53 -17.52 40.50 13.70
CA GLY A 53 -18.52 41.58 13.54
C GLY A 53 -19.02 41.78 12.09
N THR A 54 -20.30 41.97 11.73
CA THR A 54 -21.61 42.03 12.39
C THR A 54 -22.65 42.05 11.24
N ASP A 55 -23.70 41.21 11.28
CA ASP A 55 -24.92 41.26 10.43
C ASP A 55 -25.94 42.22 11.10
N PRO A 56 -27.01 42.79 10.48
CA PRO A 56 -28.05 42.05 9.74
C PRO A 56 -28.70 42.78 8.54
N ASP A 57 -29.36 42.04 7.64
CA ASP A 57 -30.75 42.37 7.30
C ASP A 57 -31.56 41.17 6.75
N VAL A 58 -32.75 41.01 7.31
CA VAL A 58 -33.75 39.96 7.09
C VAL A 58 -34.74 40.40 6.02
N LYS A 59 -35.11 39.52 5.07
CA LYS A 59 -36.51 39.37 4.61
C LYS A 59 -36.83 37.95 4.16
N GLU A 60 -37.71 37.34 4.93
CA GLU A 60 -38.50 36.14 4.68
C GLU A 60 -39.79 36.53 3.92
N GLU A 61 -40.28 35.68 3.00
CA GLU A 61 -41.73 35.42 2.86
C GLU A 61 -42.00 34.16 2.00
N ASN A 62 -43.03 33.44 2.43
CA ASN A 62 -43.38 32.05 2.13
C ASN A 62 -44.50 31.88 1.07
N ASN A 63 -44.62 30.63 0.59
CA ASN A 63 -45.85 29.83 0.36
C ASN A 63 -46.30 29.38 -1.07
N ILE A 64 -46.10 28.07 -1.32
CA ILE A 64 -47.09 26.95 -1.49
C ILE A 64 -48.23 27.06 -2.54
N ASN A 65 -48.31 26.13 -3.51
CA ASN A 65 -49.21 24.93 -3.55
C ASN A 65 -49.12 24.16 -4.91
N GLN A 66 -48.77 22.86 -4.91
CA GLN A 66 -49.61 21.63 -5.06
C GLN A 66 -50.18 21.26 -6.45
N GLY A 67 -49.90 20.01 -6.85
CA GLY A 67 -50.62 19.23 -7.89
C GLY A 67 -49.96 17.86 -8.14
N ILE A 68 -50.57 16.78 -7.62
CA ILE A 68 -50.19 15.34 -7.61
C ILE A 68 -50.73 14.67 -8.91
N ASP A 69 -50.12 13.67 -9.56
CA ASP A 69 -50.19 12.20 -9.31
C ASP A 69 -49.58 11.39 -10.50
N PRO A 70 -49.52 10.04 -10.50
CA PRO A 70 -48.53 9.13 -9.91
C PRO A 70 -47.72 8.32 -10.96
N ASP A 71 -46.92 7.37 -10.46
CA ASP A 71 -46.44 6.15 -11.14
C ASP A 71 -44.97 6.17 -11.60
N VAL A 72 -44.01 5.95 -10.68
CA VAL A 72 -42.92 4.98 -10.84
C VAL A 72 -42.44 4.52 -9.45
N LYS A 73 -42.77 3.25 -9.16
CA LYS A 73 -42.10 2.25 -8.33
C LYS A 73 -40.93 2.71 -7.44
N GLU A 74 -41.22 2.72 -6.15
CA GLU A 74 -40.32 2.82 -5.02
C GLU A 74 -39.46 1.54 -4.93
N GLU A 75 -38.22 1.60 -5.41
CA GLU A 75 -37.20 0.61 -5.05
C GLU A 75 -36.68 0.94 -3.65
N ASN A 76 -36.80 -0.04 -2.76
CA ASN A 76 -36.33 -0.03 -1.38
C ASN A 76 -34.85 0.41 -1.31
N LYS A 77 -34.62 1.69 -1.03
CA LYS A 77 -33.35 2.12 -0.44
C LYS A 77 -33.31 1.60 0.98
N VAL A 78 -32.67 0.44 1.14
CA VAL A 78 -32.11 0.03 2.42
C VAL A 78 -31.16 1.16 2.84
N ASN A 79 -31.55 1.93 3.85
CA ASN A 79 -30.66 2.83 4.56
C ASN A 79 -29.57 1.96 5.21
N LYS A 80 -28.48 1.74 4.47
CA LYS A 80 -27.25 1.18 5.01
C LYS A 80 -26.71 2.23 5.98
N ASP A 81 -26.65 1.85 7.25
CA ASP A 81 -26.06 2.65 8.31
C ASP A 81 -24.68 3.15 7.84
N THR A 82 -24.56 4.46 7.62
CA THR A 82 -23.47 5.06 6.84
C THR A 82 -22.16 5.15 7.64
N ASN A 83 -22.15 4.60 8.85
CA ASN A 83 -21.06 4.70 9.82
C ASN A 83 -20.43 3.35 10.20
N SER A 84 -20.88 2.23 9.61
CA SER A 84 -20.19 0.95 9.81
C SER A 84 -18.98 0.88 8.87
N PRO A 85 -17.77 0.59 9.38
CA PRO A 85 -16.60 0.42 8.53
C PRO A 85 -16.82 -0.76 7.56
N GLU A 86 -16.38 -0.60 6.31
CA GLU A 86 -16.45 -1.67 5.31
C GLU A 86 -15.23 -2.57 5.37
N LEU A 87 -15.37 -3.85 5.05
CA LEU A 87 -14.20 -4.74 5.01
C LEU A 87 -13.41 -4.47 3.72
N PHE A 88 -12.09 -4.29 3.81
CA PHE A 88 -11.24 -4.31 2.62
C PHE A 88 -10.74 -5.74 2.33
N ILE A 89 -10.56 -6.04 1.05
CA ILE A 89 -10.10 -7.32 0.52
C ILE A 89 -8.58 -7.44 0.75
N VAL A 90 -8.15 -8.56 1.32
CA VAL A 90 -6.73 -8.84 1.67
C VAL A 90 -6.05 -9.81 0.72
N ALA A 91 -6.80 -10.54 -0.12
CA ALA A 91 -6.25 -11.55 -1.02
C ALA A 91 -7.04 -11.62 -2.33
N GLY A 92 -6.33 -11.85 -3.45
CA GLY A 92 -6.93 -12.22 -4.73
C GLY A 92 -7.64 -11.10 -5.50
N GLY A 93 -7.47 -9.83 -5.12
CA GLY A 93 -8.02 -8.69 -5.84
C GLY A 93 -7.54 -7.36 -5.28
N SER A 94 -7.83 -6.28 -6.00
CA SER A 94 -7.60 -4.90 -5.57
C SER A 94 -8.86 -4.32 -4.95
N ASN A 95 -8.66 -3.34 -4.07
CA ASN A 95 -9.73 -2.52 -3.51
C ASN A 95 -9.79 -1.22 -4.29
N GLU A 96 -10.98 -0.84 -4.77
CA GLU A 96 -11.14 0.40 -5.52
C GLU A 96 -12.05 1.39 -4.76
N VAL A 97 -11.58 2.63 -4.64
CA VAL A 97 -12.41 3.78 -4.28
C VAL A 97 -12.47 4.68 -5.52
N PRO A 98 -13.59 4.68 -6.27
CA PRO A 98 -13.68 5.32 -7.58
C PRO A 98 -13.25 6.78 -7.57
N GLY A 99 -12.35 7.13 -8.48
CA GLY A 99 -11.80 8.48 -8.64
C GLY A 99 -10.83 8.92 -7.55
N ILE A 100 -10.51 8.05 -6.59
CA ILE A 100 -9.55 8.32 -5.50
C ILE A 100 -8.33 7.43 -5.67
N CYS A 101 -8.46 6.12 -5.46
CA CYS A 101 -7.35 5.19 -5.58
C CYS A 101 -7.83 3.74 -5.78
N GLU A 102 -6.93 2.93 -6.33
CA GLU A 102 -6.95 1.48 -6.22
C GLU A 102 -5.81 1.08 -5.27
N TYR A 103 -6.03 0.10 -4.41
CA TYR A 103 -5.02 -0.34 -3.45
C TYR A 103 -5.09 -1.84 -3.13
N TYR A 104 -3.96 -2.41 -2.76
CA TYR A 104 -3.88 -3.78 -2.24
C TYR A 104 -2.90 -3.88 -1.07
N LEU A 105 -3.21 -4.80 -0.15
CA LEU A 105 -2.32 -5.10 0.97
C LEU A 105 -1.16 -5.96 0.45
N ALA A 106 0.02 -5.35 0.37
CA ALA A 106 1.24 -6.02 -0.06
C ALA A 106 1.97 -6.71 1.10
N GLY A 107 1.85 -6.17 2.31
CA GLY A 107 2.51 -6.73 3.49
C GLY A 107 1.96 -6.20 4.80
N LEU A 108 2.15 -6.98 5.86
CA LEU A 108 1.87 -6.58 7.23
C LEU A 108 2.93 -7.20 8.14
N GLU A 109 3.79 -6.38 8.72
CA GLU A 109 4.99 -6.82 9.42
C GLU A 109 5.13 -6.13 10.79
N ALA A 110 5.77 -6.81 11.74
CA ALA A 110 6.22 -6.21 12.99
C ALA A 110 7.74 -6.15 12.95
N THR A 111 8.36 -4.98 12.97
CA THR A 111 9.80 -4.87 12.72
C THR A 111 10.43 -3.72 13.52
N PRO A 112 11.68 -3.85 13.99
CA PRO A 112 12.41 -2.73 14.57
C PRO A 112 12.87 -1.72 13.50
N ARG A 113 12.81 -2.07 12.21
CA ARG A 113 13.30 -1.24 11.11
C ARG A 113 12.49 -1.40 9.83
N ILE A 114 12.04 -0.28 9.27
CA ILE A 114 11.45 -0.18 7.93
C ILE A 114 12.57 0.00 6.91
N LYS A 115 12.50 -0.76 5.83
CA LYS A 115 13.45 -0.70 4.70
C LYS A 115 12.63 -0.67 3.41
N PRO A 116 13.14 -0.01 2.35
CA PRO A 116 12.52 -0.11 1.04
C PRO A 116 12.68 -1.52 0.49
N LEU A 117 11.79 -1.91 -0.42
CA LEU A 117 11.76 -3.22 -1.08
C LEU A 117 13.11 -3.57 -1.71
N ILE A 118 13.71 -2.64 -2.45
CA ILE A 118 15.03 -2.80 -3.05
C ILE A 118 16.07 -2.19 -2.12
N ASN A 119 16.50 -2.98 -1.15
CA ASN A 119 17.57 -2.57 -0.25
C ASN A 119 18.94 -2.63 -0.96
N THR A 120 19.63 -1.50 -1.01
CA THR A 120 21.01 -1.30 -1.48
C THR A 120 21.85 -0.71 -0.35
N ASN A 121 23.19 -0.71 -0.49
CA ASN A 121 24.08 -0.16 0.55
C ASN A 121 23.83 1.32 0.88
N ASN A 122 23.11 2.05 0.02
CA ASN A 122 22.80 3.47 0.20
C ASN A 122 21.31 3.74 0.50
N SER A 123 20.49 2.70 0.62
CA SER A 123 19.06 2.85 0.89
C SER A 123 18.83 3.44 2.28
N SER A 124 17.87 4.36 2.40
CA SER A 124 17.45 4.81 3.72
C SER A 124 16.73 3.70 4.48
N TYR A 125 16.66 3.88 5.79
CA TYR A 125 15.85 3.04 6.66
C TYR A 125 15.31 3.89 7.80
N TYR A 126 14.21 3.44 8.39
CA TYR A 126 13.62 4.05 9.58
C TYR A 126 13.64 3.03 10.70
N ALA A 127 14.38 3.33 11.77
CA ALA A 127 14.43 2.47 12.95
C ALA A 127 13.55 3.03 14.07
N VAL A 128 13.05 2.15 14.93
CA VAL A 128 12.38 2.56 16.16
C VAL A 128 13.40 3.27 17.06
N GLU A 129 13.06 4.46 17.54
CA GLU A 129 13.93 5.23 18.43
C GLU A 129 13.64 4.96 19.91
N THR A 130 12.41 4.54 20.24
CA THR A 130 12.00 4.28 21.63
C THR A 130 12.32 2.86 22.06
N ASP A 131 13.13 2.73 23.11
CA ASP A 131 13.41 1.44 23.75
C ASP A 131 12.12 0.74 24.21
N GLY A 132 11.98 -0.55 23.87
CA GLY A 132 10.82 -1.35 24.24
C GLY A 132 9.63 -1.23 23.28
N ASN A 133 9.78 -0.48 22.19
CA ASN A 133 8.79 -0.40 21.11
C ASN A 133 9.24 -1.18 19.86
N ILE A 134 8.29 -1.43 18.98
CA ILE A 134 8.46 -2.02 17.65
C ILE A 134 7.57 -1.25 16.66
N TYR A 135 7.92 -1.25 15.38
CA TYR A 135 6.97 -0.79 14.36
C TYR A 135 6.03 -1.92 13.96
N ILE A 136 4.77 -1.58 13.77
CA ILE A 136 3.87 -2.33 12.90
C ILE A 136 3.82 -1.59 11.56
N ASP A 137 4.14 -2.31 10.49
CA ASP A 137 4.23 -1.80 9.14
C ASP A 137 3.12 -2.39 8.27
N VAL A 138 2.18 -1.54 7.83
CA VAL A 138 1.14 -1.89 6.86
C VAL A 138 1.60 -1.41 5.49
N ILE A 139 2.00 -2.34 4.63
CA ILE A 139 2.50 -2.03 3.30
C ILE A 139 1.35 -2.12 2.31
N LEU A 140 0.96 -0.99 1.74
CA LEU A 140 -0.03 -0.93 0.68
C LEU A 140 0.65 -0.53 -0.62
N THR A 141 0.34 -1.23 -1.70
CA THR A 141 0.57 -0.67 -3.03
C THR A 141 -0.67 0.12 -3.42
N VAL A 142 -0.45 1.37 -3.83
CA VAL A 142 -1.52 2.34 -4.08
C VAL A 142 -1.34 2.93 -5.47
N TYR A 143 -2.40 2.86 -6.26
CA TYR A 143 -2.52 3.49 -7.57
C TYR A 143 -3.45 4.70 -7.48
N ASN A 144 -2.94 5.88 -7.85
CA ASN A 144 -3.70 7.13 -7.76
C ASN A 144 -4.66 7.27 -8.96
N LEU A 145 -5.97 7.16 -8.69
CA LEU A 145 -7.03 7.33 -9.68
C LEU A 145 -7.51 8.78 -9.82
N SER A 146 -7.05 9.68 -8.95
CA SER A 146 -7.40 11.09 -9.04
C SER A 146 -6.64 11.78 -10.17
N ASN A 147 -7.11 12.97 -10.57
CA ASN A 147 -6.51 13.77 -11.63
C ASN A 147 -5.42 14.74 -11.15
N GLU A 148 -5.04 14.66 -9.87
CA GLU A 148 -4.01 15.49 -9.25
C GLU A 148 -3.01 14.64 -8.46
N ALA A 149 -1.80 15.17 -8.29
CA ALA A 149 -0.82 14.54 -7.42
C ALA A 149 -1.26 14.72 -5.95
N LYS A 150 -1.20 13.66 -5.16
CA LYS A 150 -1.62 13.68 -3.74
C LYS A 150 -0.56 13.09 -2.85
N MET A 151 -0.43 13.62 -1.64
CA MET A 151 0.39 12.97 -0.61
C MET A 151 -0.24 11.64 -0.22
N ALA A 152 0.58 10.68 0.20
CA ALA A 152 0.10 9.37 0.65
C ALA A 152 -1.02 9.49 1.71
N ASP A 153 -0.78 10.27 2.76
CA ASP A 153 -1.73 10.50 3.86
C ASP A 153 -3.02 11.25 3.43
N ASP A 154 -3.00 11.98 2.31
CA ASP A 154 -4.19 12.62 1.71
C ASP A 154 -5.05 11.63 0.92
N ILE A 155 -4.47 10.52 0.45
CA ILE A 155 -5.19 9.44 -0.25
C ILE A 155 -5.76 8.47 0.79
N ILE A 156 -4.91 7.95 1.67
CA ILE A 156 -5.29 6.96 2.70
C ILE A 156 -4.68 7.40 4.03
N THR A 157 -5.52 7.65 5.03
CA THR A 157 -5.07 7.79 6.42
C THR A 157 -5.22 6.46 7.14
N THR A 158 -4.15 5.96 7.77
CA THR A 158 -4.16 4.64 8.41
C THR A 158 -4.06 4.73 9.93
N LYS A 159 -4.85 3.89 10.62
CA LYS A 159 -4.75 3.63 12.05
C LYS A 159 -4.67 2.14 12.33
N ILE A 160 -4.00 1.80 13.41
CA ILE A 160 -3.91 0.45 13.93
C ILE A 160 -4.55 0.41 15.31
N LYS A 161 -5.38 -0.59 15.56
CA LYS A 161 -5.96 -0.84 16.87
C LYS A 161 -5.52 -2.20 17.39
N ILE A 162 -4.97 -2.20 18.60
CA ILE A 162 -4.52 -3.42 19.29
C ILE A 162 -5.12 -3.38 20.69
N LYS A 163 -5.88 -4.41 21.05
CA LYS A 163 -6.66 -4.44 22.30
C LYS A 163 -7.57 -3.20 22.40
N ASN A 164 -7.27 -2.29 23.34
CA ASN A 164 -8.04 -1.06 23.58
C ASN A 164 -7.28 0.21 23.14
N ASN A 165 -6.09 0.07 22.57
CA ASN A 165 -5.22 1.17 22.18
C ASN A 165 -5.33 1.42 20.67
N GLU A 166 -5.39 2.70 20.29
CA GLU A 166 -5.35 3.14 18.89
C GLU A 166 -4.04 3.88 18.63
N TYR A 167 -3.39 3.51 17.53
CA TYR A 167 -2.11 4.04 17.09
C TYR A 167 -2.29 4.67 15.70
N SER A 168 -1.91 5.93 15.57
CA SER A 168 -1.92 6.61 14.26
C SER A 168 -0.67 6.23 13.48
N CYS A 169 -0.82 6.00 12.17
CA CYS A 169 0.31 5.71 11.31
C CYS A 169 0.86 6.99 10.68
N PHE A 170 2.15 7.00 10.39
CA PHE A 170 2.75 7.93 9.42
C PHE A 170 3.10 7.17 8.14
N SER A 171 3.07 7.84 6.99
CA SER A 171 3.46 7.23 5.71
C SER A 171 4.94 7.37 5.40
N LEU A 172 5.52 6.33 4.80
CA LEU A 172 6.78 6.38 4.06
C LEU A 172 6.53 5.78 2.68
N VAL A 173 6.75 6.55 1.62
CA VAL A 173 6.54 6.11 0.24
C VAL A 173 7.86 5.60 -0.31
N GLU A 174 7.89 4.41 -0.87
CA GLU A 174 9.09 3.93 -1.58
C GLU A 174 9.30 4.77 -2.83
N SER A 175 10.54 5.15 -3.15
CA SER A 175 10.90 5.83 -4.41
C SER A 175 10.38 5.06 -5.63
N ALA A 176 10.26 5.71 -6.79
CA ALA A 176 9.74 5.06 -8.00
C ALA A 176 10.55 3.83 -8.46
N ASP A 177 11.83 3.74 -8.08
CA ASP A 177 12.69 2.59 -8.31
C ASP A 177 12.73 1.60 -7.14
N GLY A 178 11.91 1.81 -6.10
CA GLY A 178 11.78 0.97 -4.92
C GLY A 178 13.01 0.95 -4.02
N SER A 179 13.99 1.82 -4.23
CA SER A 179 15.30 1.74 -3.58
C SER A 179 15.47 2.64 -2.35
N ASP A 180 14.54 3.56 -2.10
CA ASP A 180 14.60 4.54 -1.01
C ASP A 180 13.22 4.81 -0.39
N LEU A 181 13.17 5.46 0.77
CA LEU A 181 11.94 5.80 1.51
C LEU A 181 11.78 7.32 1.69
N GLU A 182 10.62 7.83 1.29
CA GLU A 182 10.30 9.25 1.23
C GLU A 182 9.10 9.58 2.13
N LYS A 183 9.25 10.51 3.09
CA LYS A 183 8.18 10.82 4.07
C LYS A 183 7.05 11.70 3.50
N ASP A 184 7.40 12.67 2.66
CA ASP A 184 6.48 13.69 2.16
C ASP A 184 6.32 13.60 0.62
N ALA A 185 6.28 12.39 0.09
CA ALA A 185 6.17 12.15 -1.34
C ALA A 185 4.72 12.27 -1.82
N SER A 186 4.56 12.94 -2.97
CA SER A 186 3.31 12.94 -3.72
C SER A 186 3.31 11.82 -4.74
N ILE A 187 2.15 11.22 -4.94
CA ILE A 187 1.87 10.19 -5.93
C ILE A 187 1.14 10.85 -7.08
N ASN A 188 1.73 10.85 -8.27
CA ASN A 188 1.15 11.50 -9.44
C ASN A 188 -0.12 10.77 -9.91
N PRO A 189 -0.97 11.43 -10.71
CA PRO A 189 -2.09 10.76 -11.37
C PRO A 189 -1.62 9.55 -12.18
N LEU A 190 -2.32 8.42 -12.04
CA LEU A 190 -2.01 7.17 -12.74
C LEU A 190 -0.62 6.60 -12.41
N GLU A 191 -0.07 6.96 -11.25
CA GLU A 191 1.15 6.38 -10.71
C GLU A 191 0.80 5.33 -9.64
N GLU A 192 1.54 4.22 -9.65
CA GLU A 192 1.50 3.19 -8.61
C GLU A 192 2.75 3.29 -7.73
N ARG A 193 2.58 3.27 -6.41
CA ARG A 193 3.69 3.30 -5.44
C ARG A 193 3.41 2.39 -4.25
N ASN A 194 4.47 1.81 -3.68
CA ASN A 194 4.41 1.16 -2.38
C ASN A 194 4.50 2.20 -1.27
N ILE A 195 3.63 2.06 -0.28
CA ILE A 195 3.55 2.96 0.86
C ILE A 195 3.52 2.12 2.13
N HIS A 196 4.46 2.41 3.03
CA HIS A 196 4.51 1.88 4.39
C HIS A 196 3.71 2.82 5.29
N TYR A 197 2.61 2.33 5.87
CA TYR A 197 1.89 3.03 6.94
C TYR A 197 2.31 2.45 8.27
N VAL A 198 3.09 3.24 9.02
CA VAL A 198 3.88 2.74 10.14
C VAL A 198 3.36 3.28 11.47
N ALA A 199 3.10 2.38 12.41
CA ALA A 199 2.78 2.73 13.80
C ALA A 199 3.86 2.22 14.75
N GLU A 200 4.32 3.08 15.65
CA GLU A 200 5.18 2.67 16.76
C GLU A 200 4.35 2.17 17.94
N VAL A 201 4.58 0.93 18.37
CA VAL A 201 3.78 0.21 19.36
C VAL A 201 4.69 -0.40 20.43
N PRO A 202 4.32 -0.39 21.72
CA PRO A 202 5.04 -1.14 22.74
C PRO A 202 5.09 -2.64 22.43
N ILE A 203 6.26 -3.28 22.59
CA ILE A 203 6.44 -4.73 22.27
C ILE A 203 5.43 -5.61 23.02
N VAL A 204 5.08 -5.25 24.25
CA VAL A 204 4.10 -5.99 25.08
C VAL A 204 2.69 -5.99 24.51
N ASP A 205 2.39 -5.04 23.63
CA ASP A 205 1.12 -4.99 22.90
C ASP A 205 1.20 -5.70 21.56
N SER A 206 2.38 -5.81 20.97
CA SER A 206 2.60 -6.41 19.65
C SER A 206 2.82 -7.93 19.65
N THR A 207 2.64 -8.64 20.79
CA THR A 207 3.03 -10.05 20.92
C THR A 207 1.95 -11.09 20.70
N THR A 208 0.71 -10.81 21.09
CA THR A 208 -0.38 -11.77 20.94
C THR A 208 -1.73 -11.10 20.75
N GLY A 209 -2.63 -11.79 20.07
CA GLY A 209 -4.03 -11.37 19.91
C GLY A 209 -4.36 -10.90 18.51
N GLU A 210 -5.35 -10.00 18.43
CA GLU A 210 -5.87 -9.45 17.19
C GLU A 210 -5.41 -7.99 17.02
N LEU A 211 -5.06 -7.65 15.80
CA LEU A 211 -4.76 -6.32 15.33
C LEU A 211 -5.80 -5.93 14.27
N GLU A 212 -6.39 -4.74 14.40
CA GLU A 212 -7.30 -4.18 13.42
C GLU A 212 -6.60 -3.04 12.66
N VAL A 213 -6.54 -3.15 11.34
CA VAL A 213 -6.06 -2.08 10.44
C VAL A 213 -7.28 -1.31 9.95
N ILE A 214 -7.26 0.01 10.10
CA ILE A 214 -8.34 0.91 9.70
C ILE A 214 -7.79 1.92 8.70
N LEU A 215 -8.27 1.86 7.46
CA LEU A 215 -7.96 2.78 6.37
C LEU A 215 -9.09 3.79 6.22
N THR A 216 -8.80 5.08 6.27
CA THR A 216 -9.77 6.15 6.02
C THR A 216 -9.49 6.74 4.65
N ILE A 217 -10.43 6.58 3.72
CA ILE A 217 -10.32 7.04 2.33
C ILE A 217 -11.56 7.87 2.00
N ASN A 218 -11.37 9.14 1.63
CA ASN A 218 -12.46 10.07 1.32
C ASN A 218 -13.56 10.12 2.42
N GLY A 219 -13.14 10.11 3.69
CA GLY A 219 -14.02 10.15 4.86
C GLY A 219 -14.73 8.83 5.19
N LYS A 220 -14.45 7.75 4.46
CA LYS A 220 -15.02 6.42 4.70
C LYS A 220 -13.97 5.48 5.28
N ASN A 221 -14.37 4.68 6.28
CA ASN A 221 -13.50 3.70 6.91
C ASN A 221 -13.62 2.33 6.23
N PHE A 222 -12.47 1.75 5.95
CA PHE A 222 -12.29 0.37 5.54
C PHE A 222 -11.44 -0.33 6.60
N THR A 223 -11.82 -1.53 7.03
CA THR A 223 -11.16 -2.24 8.13
C THR A 223 -10.86 -3.69 7.77
N ASN A 224 -9.83 -4.27 8.38
CA ASN A 224 -9.64 -5.72 8.42
C ASN A 224 -8.84 -6.09 9.68
N LYS A 225 -8.95 -7.35 10.10
CA LYS A 225 -8.38 -7.88 11.33
C LYS A 225 -7.38 -8.98 11.04
N PHE A 226 -6.28 -8.96 11.77
CA PHE A 226 -5.13 -9.84 11.58
C PHE A 226 -4.68 -10.42 12.91
N GLN A 227 -4.19 -11.65 12.88
CA GLN A 227 -3.66 -12.31 14.06
C GLN A 227 -2.20 -11.93 14.24
N LEU A 228 -1.87 -11.36 15.39
CA LEU A 228 -0.55 -10.80 15.69
C LEU A 228 0.55 -11.89 15.70
N ASP A 229 0.20 -13.09 16.13
CA ASP A 229 1.09 -14.27 16.15
C ASP A 229 1.59 -14.63 14.74
N SER A 230 0.79 -14.36 13.70
CA SER A 230 1.16 -14.59 12.30
C SER A 230 2.15 -13.55 11.78
N ILE A 231 2.11 -12.34 12.33
CA ILE A 231 2.96 -11.20 11.93
C ILE A 231 4.34 -11.29 12.63
N GLN A 232 4.43 -11.92 13.80
CA GLN A 232 5.68 -12.07 14.54
C GLN A 232 6.59 -13.21 14.07
N SER A 233 6.04 -14.19 13.36
CA SER A 233 6.83 -15.35 12.91
C SER A 233 7.93 -14.95 11.90
N SER A 234 7.81 -13.80 11.26
CA SER A 234 8.84 -13.19 10.38
C SER A 234 9.93 -12.39 11.12
N VAL A 235 9.87 -12.25 12.46
CA VAL A 235 10.74 -11.36 13.25
C VAL A 235 11.95 -12.07 13.85
N LYS A 236 12.02 -13.40 13.80
CA LYS A 236 12.98 -14.20 14.58
C LYS A 236 14.42 -14.25 14.06
N GLU A 237 14.80 -13.46 13.04
CA GLU A 237 16.16 -13.55 12.48
C GLU A 237 17.17 -12.49 12.97
N ASP A 238 16.77 -11.39 13.60
CA ASP A 238 17.71 -10.29 13.89
C ASP A 238 18.21 -10.22 15.35
N THR A 239 18.41 -11.35 16.02
CA THR A 239 19.12 -11.36 17.32
C THR A 239 20.14 -12.48 17.42
N GLU A 240 21.29 -12.33 16.75
CA GLU A 240 22.63 -12.49 17.35
C GLU A 240 23.79 -12.28 16.35
N GLN A 241 24.77 -11.48 16.80
CA GLN A 241 26.18 -11.36 16.36
C GLN A 241 26.59 -10.36 15.24
N ASN A 242 27.09 -9.24 15.74
CA ASN A 242 28.15 -8.43 15.15
C ASN A 242 29.38 -9.30 14.75
N THR A 243 29.60 -9.51 13.45
CA THR A 243 30.93 -9.53 12.80
C THR A 243 30.77 -9.33 11.28
N GLN A 244 31.10 -8.12 10.81
CA GLN A 244 31.75 -7.79 9.54
C GLN A 244 31.56 -8.74 8.32
N SER A 245 30.62 -8.41 7.42
CA SER A 245 30.81 -8.16 5.98
C SER A 245 29.47 -8.31 5.22
N ASP A 246 29.12 -7.30 4.44
CA ASP A 246 28.03 -7.30 3.46
C ASP A 246 28.04 -8.55 2.57
N VAL A 247 27.10 -9.46 2.80
CA VAL A 247 26.59 -10.39 1.79
C VAL A 247 25.07 -10.39 1.93
N LYS A 248 24.38 -9.92 0.87
CA LYS A 248 22.94 -10.07 0.70
C LYS A 248 22.62 -11.56 0.79
N GLN A 249 22.11 -12.03 1.92
CA GLN A 249 21.82 -13.44 2.11
C GLN A 249 20.42 -13.70 1.53
N GLY A 250 20.38 -14.35 0.38
CA GLY A 250 19.15 -14.90 -0.20
C GLY A 250 18.51 -15.93 0.73
N LEU A 251 17.22 -16.20 0.56
CA LEU A 251 16.55 -17.27 1.32
C LEU A 251 16.89 -18.64 0.72
N THR A 252 16.73 -19.67 1.53
CA THR A 252 16.83 -21.05 1.10
C THR A 252 15.60 -21.48 0.28
N GLU A 253 15.75 -22.55 -0.49
CA GLU A 253 14.63 -23.17 -1.21
C GLU A 253 13.46 -23.53 -0.27
N GLU A 254 13.75 -24.00 0.95
CA GLU A 254 12.71 -24.39 1.91
C GLU A 254 11.93 -23.18 2.40
N GLU A 255 12.59 -22.04 2.63
CA GLU A 255 11.93 -20.80 3.03
C GLU A 255 11.05 -20.24 1.91
N TYR A 256 11.56 -20.21 0.68
CA TYR A 256 10.73 -19.84 -0.48
C TYR A 256 9.56 -20.81 -0.67
N TYR A 257 9.78 -22.11 -0.47
CA TYR A 257 8.73 -23.11 -0.56
C TYR A 257 7.63 -22.86 0.47
N ILE A 258 7.98 -22.59 1.73
CA ILE A 258 7.03 -22.29 2.80
C ILE A 258 6.21 -21.04 2.44
N ILE A 259 6.85 -19.95 2.04
CA ILE A 259 6.18 -18.68 1.70
C ILE A 259 5.16 -18.89 0.57
N ILE A 260 5.59 -19.52 -0.54
CA ILE A 260 4.73 -19.76 -1.71
C ILE A 260 3.59 -20.73 -1.35
N LYS A 261 3.86 -21.73 -0.52
CA LYS A 261 2.85 -22.69 -0.05
C LYS A 261 1.82 -22.03 0.87
N GLU A 262 2.24 -21.15 1.77
CA GLU A 262 1.33 -20.42 2.65
C GLU A 262 0.44 -19.46 1.86
N ALA A 263 0.97 -18.78 0.83
CA ALA A 263 0.16 -17.99 -0.08
C ALA A 263 -0.91 -18.84 -0.81
N LYS A 264 -0.53 -20.02 -1.32
CA LYS A 264 -1.47 -20.99 -1.90
C LYS A 264 -2.55 -21.39 -0.89
N GLN A 265 -2.16 -21.75 0.32
CA GLN A 265 -3.08 -22.26 1.35
C GLN A 265 -4.03 -21.17 1.84
N ARG A 266 -3.54 -19.97 2.11
CA ARG A 266 -4.39 -18.83 2.51
C ARG A 266 -5.46 -18.53 1.47
N GLN A 267 -5.10 -18.57 0.18
CA GLN A 267 -6.07 -18.39 -0.89
C GLN A 267 -7.07 -19.55 -0.97
N GLN A 268 -6.62 -20.79 -0.75
CA GLN A 268 -7.50 -21.95 -0.70
C GLN A 268 -8.51 -21.85 0.45
N ASP A 269 -8.04 -21.51 1.65
CA ASP A 269 -8.88 -21.33 2.84
C ASP A 269 -9.91 -20.21 2.62
N TYR A 270 -9.51 -19.12 1.96
CA TYR A 270 -10.42 -18.06 1.57
C TYR A 270 -11.49 -18.54 0.58
N ILE A 271 -11.11 -19.23 -0.51
CA ILE A 271 -12.06 -19.81 -1.47
C ILE A 271 -13.04 -20.77 -0.78
N ASP A 272 -12.56 -21.57 0.16
CA ASP A 272 -13.36 -22.55 0.90
C ASP A 272 -14.33 -21.87 1.87
N SER A 273 -13.97 -20.70 2.40
CA SER A 273 -14.83 -19.89 3.27
C SER A 273 -16.00 -19.21 2.54
N ILE A 274 -15.94 -19.07 1.21
CA ILE A 274 -17.00 -18.43 0.43
C ILE A 274 -18.15 -19.42 0.19
N GLU A 275 -19.35 -19.10 0.66
CA GLU A 275 -20.55 -19.92 0.44
C GLU A 275 -21.17 -19.70 -0.95
N ASP A 276 -21.15 -18.45 -1.45
CA ASP A 276 -21.74 -18.10 -2.73
C ASP A 276 -20.87 -18.57 -3.90
N THR A 277 -21.41 -19.50 -4.70
CA THR A 277 -20.70 -20.08 -5.85
C THR A 277 -20.29 -19.04 -6.90
N HIS A 278 -21.10 -18.00 -7.14
CA HIS A 278 -20.77 -16.95 -8.11
C HIS A 278 -19.62 -16.08 -7.61
N ILE A 279 -19.60 -15.75 -6.32
CA ILE A 279 -18.48 -15.03 -5.71
C ILE A 279 -17.23 -15.92 -5.73
N LYS A 280 -17.35 -17.21 -5.40
CA LYS A 280 -16.23 -18.17 -5.43
C LYS A 280 -15.57 -18.30 -6.81
N GLN A 281 -16.34 -18.16 -7.88
CA GLN A 281 -15.80 -18.19 -9.26
C GLN A 281 -15.12 -16.88 -9.69
N SER A 282 -15.36 -15.78 -8.97
CA SER A 282 -14.81 -14.46 -9.29
C SER A 282 -13.44 -14.18 -8.65
N VAL A 283 -13.02 -15.00 -7.67
CA VAL A 283 -11.77 -14.80 -6.93
C VAL A 283 -10.59 -15.53 -7.57
N GLN A 284 -9.37 -15.06 -7.28
CA GLN A 284 -8.13 -15.69 -7.74
C GLN A 284 -8.06 -17.17 -7.30
N SER A 285 -7.56 -18.05 -8.17
CA SER A 285 -7.31 -19.46 -7.80
C SER A 285 -6.14 -19.57 -6.82
N SER A 286 -6.12 -20.61 -5.97
CA SER A 286 -5.01 -20.87 -5.06
C SER A 286 -3.67 -21.06 -5.79
N LEU A 287 -3.70 -21.68 -6.98
CA LEU A 287 -2.54 -21.79 -7.87
C LEU A 287 -2.04 -20.43 -8.36
N SER A 288 -2.96 -19.57 -8.79
CA SER A 288 -2.62 -18.21 -9.23
C SER A 288 -2.02 -17.38 -8.10
N ALA A 289 -2.45 -17.58 -6.85
CA ALA A 289 -1.87 -16.90 -5.69
C ALA A 289 -0.42 -17.34 -5.44
N ALA A 290 -0.12 -18.63 -5.56
CA ALA A 290 1.26 -19.14 -5.48
C ALA A 290 2.18 -18.51 -6.54
N ILE A 291 1.69 -18.38 -7.78
CA ILE A 291 2.44 -17.77 -8.89
C ILE A 291 2.64 -16.26 -8.67
N ALA A 292 1.61 -15.57 -8.15
CA ALA A 292 1.70 -14.16 -7.82
C ALA A 292 2.73 -13.91 -6.71
N GLU A 293 2.71 -14.73 -5.65
CA GLU A 293 3.70 -14.69 -4.56
C GLU A 293 5.12 -14.91 -5.10
N SER A 294 5.32 -15.94 -5.93
CA SER A 294 6.61 -16.18 -6.59
C SER A 294 7.08 -14.99 -7.43
N SER A 295 6.15 -14.30 -8.10
CA SER A 295 6.45 -13.11 -8.90
C SER A 295 6.92 -11.95 -8.04
N ALA A 296 6.30 -11.75 -6.87
CA ALA A 296 6.75 -10.78 -5.87
C ALA A 296 8.15 -11.15 -5.33
N LEU A 297 8.42 -12.45 -5.11
CA LEU A 297 9.73 -12.93 -4.68
C LEU A 297 10.84 -12.68 -5.71
N TYR A 298 10.57 -12.79 -7.01
CA TYR A 298 11.57 -12.44 -8.04
C TYR A 298 11.98 -10.97 -7.99
N ILE A 299 11.04 -10.08 -7.64
CA ILE A 299 11.31 -8.65 -7.49
C ILE A 299 12.12 -8.40 -6.22
N LYS A 300 11.76 -9.07 -5.11
CA LYS A 300 12.41 -8.94 -3.81
C LYS A 300 13.82 -9.56 -3.78
N TYR A 301 14.02 -10.68 -4.48
CA TYR A 301 15.27 -11.45 -4.51
C TYR A 301 15.69 -11.78 -5.96
N PRO A 302 16.14 -10.77 -6.74
CA PRO A 302 16.42 -10.93 -8.17
C PRO A 302 17.62 -11.84 -8.50
N ASN A 303 18.43 -12.21 -7.51
CA ASN A 303 19.55 -13.15 -7.67
C ASN A 303 19.17 -14.60 -7.37
N ASP A 304 17.98 -14.84 -6.80
CA ASP A 304 17.54 -16.16 -6.32
C ASP A 304 16.49 -16.77 -7.26
N THR A 305 16.36 -16.26 -8.49
CA THR A 305 15.31 -16.68 -9.44
C THR A 305 15.26 -18.19 -9.64
N ASP A 306 16.43 -18.84 -9.73
CA ASP A 306 16.52 -20.29 -9.91
C ASP A 306 16.02 -21.04 -8.67
N THR A 307 16.32 -20.53 -7.46
CA THR A 307 15.88 -21.12 -6.19
C THR A 307 14.37 -20.92 -5.99
N ILE A 308 13.86 -19.74 -6.31
CA ILE A 308 12.42 -19.43 -6.30
C ILE A 308 11.68 -20.31 -7.31
N ASP A 309 12.21 -20.52 -8.51
CA ASP A 309 11.63 -21.41 -9.52
C ASP A 309 11.50 -22.84 -9.02
N VAL A 310 12.53 -23.35 -8.34
CA VAL A 310 12.52 -24.69 -7.74
C VAL A 310 11.46 -24.78 -6.64
N ALA A 311 11.41 -23.80 -5.75
CA ALA A 311 10.42 -23.73 -4.68
C ALA A 311 8.98 -23.65 -5.21
N LEU A 312 8.72 -22.75 -6.18
CA LEU A 312 7.43 -22.64 -6.86
C LEU A 312 7.05 -23.97 -7.48
N LYS A 313 7.94 -24.57 -8.28
CA LYS A 313 7.69 -25.86 -8.93
C LYS A 313 7.33 -26.94 -7.91
N ARG A 314 8.02 -27.00 -6.77
CA ARG A 314 7.70 -27.93 -5.68
C ARG A 314 6.31 -27.69 -5.10
N VAL A 315 5.86 -26.44 -4.97
CA VAL A 315 4.48 -26.12 -4.56
C VAL A 315 3.45 -26.54 -5.61
N LEU A 316 3.77 -26.41 -6.90
CA LEU A 316 2.88 -26.79 -8.00
C LEU A 316 2.78 -28.32 -8.16
N ASP A 317 3.88 -29.03 -7.96
CA ASP A 317 3.97 -30.49 -8.10
C ASP A 317 3.42 -31.24 -6.86
N SER A 318 3.17 -30.55 -5.74
CA SER A 318 2.62 -31.15 -4.50
C SER A 318 1.10 -31.37 -4.52
N GLU A 319 0.49 -31.49 -5.71
CA GLU A 319 -0.95 -31.75 -5.93
C GLU A 319 -1.30 -33.24 -6.01
#